data_AF-A0A3P8XNY3-F1
#
_entry.id   AF-A0A3P8XNY3-F1
#
_cell.length_a   1.000
_cell.length_b   1.000
_cell.length_c   1.000
_cell.angle_alpha   90.00
_cell.angle_beta   90.00
_cell.angle_gamma   90.00
#
_symmetry.space_group_name_H-M   'P 1'
#
loop_
_entity.id
_entity.type
_entity.pdbx_description
1 polymer ?
#
loop_
_entity_poly.entity_id
_entity_poly.type
_entity_poly.pdbx_seq_one_letter_code
_entity_poly.pdbx_strand_id
1 'polypeptide(L)'
;MSSIWKYSTVTAVEKGGGPTLHDKMGDTEGMVLGRVVVYSVMGCPHCVQAKNSLGQLRLPVCAVDMGEHPELWGRVNELTGQTTVPQIFFNSVHVGGGDDLQKLAPEELERLVRLVREEAVPADGPPLPQENQSPGSDTVGGVNGAAELSVILRDMILKLFSEYLSTDGKSVDYKAMSLSPVFEHYCELAVQLQRVELLSLTREEKLAFFINTYNALVIHGNLRLGAPTNMWQRYRFFNYVSYLIGGEVFTLQDIENGVLRGNRKGVAQLLRPFSKTDPRLQVALPDAEPLVHFALNCGAKGCPPIKTYTPQDVDSQLRTAAEAFLEDDGGCMVDSEKGEVRLSQIFKWYKADFGGTDEKLLNWILEHMGKSPKRSSLQSVLSSGKIKVSYLPYDWSTNNSH
;
A
#
# COMPACT_ATOMS: atom_id res chain seq x y z
N MET A 1 -24.76 -20.95 19.42
CA MET A 1 -25.12 -19.61 19.95
C MET A 1 -23.84 -18.79 19.99
N SER A 2 -23.54 -18.11 18.89
CA SER A 2 -23.53 -16.64 18.74
C SER A 2 -22.45 -15.99 19.61
N SER A 3 -21.41 -15.33 19.08
CA SER A 3 -21.51 -13.95 18.56
C SER A 3 -20.24 -13.56 17.78
N ILE A 4 -20.36 -13.21 16.49
CA ILE A 4 -20.31 -11.85 15.88
C ILE A 4 -18.91 -11.48 15.33
N TRP A 5 -18.85 -11.52 14.00
CA TRP A 5 -17.80 -11.03 13.11
C TRP A 5 -17.77 -9.49 13.07
N LYS A 6 -16.60 -8.87 13.29
CA LYS A 6 -16.32 -7.47 12.92
C LYS A 6 -14.81 -7.26 12.70
N TYR A 7 -14.30 -7.62 11.51
CA TYR A 7 -13.16 -6.97 10.88
C TYR A 7 -13.29 -7.20 9.36
N SER A 8 -13.76 -6.17 8.63
CA SER A 8 -13.77 -6.19 7.17
C SER A 8 -12.45 -5.64 6.67
N THR A 9 -11.51 -6.52 6.37
CA THR A 9 -10.40 -6.29 5.46
C THR A 9 -10.16 -7.59 4.69
N VAL A 10 -10.40 -7.55 3.37
CA VAL A 10 -10.52 -8.66 2.41
C VAL A 10 -11.89 -9.37 2.43
N THR A 11 -12.81 -8.96 1.56
CA THR A 11 -14.06 -9.68 1.27
C THR A 11 -13.96 -10.44 -0.04
N ALA A 12 -14.20 -11.76 0.00
CA ALA A 12 -14.59 -12.51 -1.19
C ALA A 12 -16.09 -12.28 -1.42
N VAL A 13 -16.46 -11.61 -2.51
CA VAL A 13 -17.86 -11.35 -2.86
C VAL A 13 -18.43 -12.54 -3.64
N GLU A 14 -19.40 -13.25 -3.08
CA GLU A 14 -20.29 -14.15 -3.82
C GLU A 14 -21.44 -13.36 -4.43
N LYS A 15 -21.74 -13.60 -5.72
CA LYS A 15 -22.87 -13.00 -6.43
C LYS A 15 -24.17 -13.73 -6.09
N GLY A 16 -25.14 -13.02 -5.53
CA GLY A 16 -26.54 -13.46 -5.39
C GLY A 16 -27.50 -12.27 -5.55
N GLY A 17 -28.52 -12.43 -6.39
CA GLY A 17 -29.42 -11.37 -6.87
C GLY A 17 -30.34 -10.71 -5.83
N GLY A 18 -30.91 -9.56 -6.24
CA GLY A 18 -31.81 -8.71 -5.44
C GLY A 18 -33.11 -9.39 -4.98
N PRO A 19 -33.97 -8.67 -4.22
CA PRO A 19 -34.69 -7.52 -4.79
C PRO A 19 -34.76 -6.26 -3.91
N THR A 20 -35.22 -5.20 -4.58
CA THR A 20 -35.56 -3.84 -4.12
C THR A 20 -36.49 -3.74 -2.91
N LEU A 21 -36.32 -2.68 -2.09
CA LEU A 21 -37.40 -1.95 -1.43
C LEU A 21 -36.92 -0.55 -1.01
N HIS A 22 -37.67 0.47 -1.42
CA HIS A 22 -37.62 1.85 -0.95
C HIS A 22 -37.97 1.91 0.55
N ASP A 23 -37.19 2.62 1.39
CA ASP A 23 -37.74 3.72 2.20
C ASP A 23 -36.66 4.69 2.72
N LYS A 24 -37.12 5.90 3.08
CA LYS A 24 -36.43 7.20 3.16
C LYS A 24 -35.80 7.54 4.53
N MET A 25 -35.05 8.66 4.49
CA MET A 25 -34.65 9.59 5.58
C MET A 25 -33.55 9.05 6.52
N GLY A 26 -32.43 9.72 6.76
CA GLY A 26 -32.03 11.09 6.54
C GLY A 26 -31.28 11.52 7.81
N ASP A 27 -29.95 11.56 7.76
CA ASP A 27 -29.16 12.31 8.75
C ASP A 27 -27.81 12.70 8.12
N THR A 28 -27.60 13.99 7.98
CA THR A 28 -26.39 14.64 7.47
C THR A 28 -25.31 14.58 8.54
N GLU A 29 -24.27 13.76 8.36
CA GLU A 29 -23.05 13.82 9.18
C GLU A 29 -22.28 15.12 8.87
N GLY A 30 -22.37 16.09 9.79
CA GLY A 30 -21.60 17.33 9.74
C GLY A 30 -20.10 17.09 9.95
N MET A 31 -19.25 17.78 9.17
CA MET A 31 -17.80 17.79 9.35
C MET A 31 -17.41 18.29 10.75
N VAL A 32 -16.55 17.53 11.44
CA VAL A 32 -15.97 17.92 12.74
C VAL A 32 -14.74 18.80 12.49
N LEU A 33 -14.72 20.02 13.06
CA LEU A 33 -13.68 21.02 12.78
C LEU A 33 -12.47 20.98 13.74
N GLY A 34 -12.65 20.45 14.94
CA GLY A 34 -11.65 20.38 16.00
C GLY A 34 -11.06 18.98 16.22
N ARG A 35 -10.29 18.81 17.30
CA ARG A 35 -9.73 17.51 17.71
C ARG A 35 -9.60 17.34 19.21
N VAL A 36 -9.56 16.09 19.66
CA VAL A 36 -9.15 15.71 21.02
C VAL A 36 -7.72 15.20 20.96
N VAL A 37 -6.84 15.62 21.87
CA VAL A 37 -5.46 15.11 21.98
C VAL A 37 -5.31 14.38 23.31
N VAL A 38 -4.69 13.20 23.29
CA VAL A 38 -4.34 12.44 24.50
C VAL A 38 -2.86 12.09 24.47
N TYR A 39 -2.08 12.73 25.34
CA TYR A 39 -0.70 12.34 25.60
C TYR A 39 -0.69 11.09 26.46
N SER A 40 0.00 10.05 26.02
CA SER A 40 0.00 8.72 26.64
C SER A 40 1.38 8.09 26.62
N VAL A 41 1.58 7.02 27.39
CA VAL A 41 2.77 6.15 27.29
C VAL A 41 2.30 4.71 27.17
N MET A 42 3.00 3.91 26.37
CA MET A 42 2.73 2.47 26.25
C MET A 42 2.69 1.76 27.61
N GLY A 43 1.70 0.88 27.78
CA GLY A 43 1.55 0.06 28.99
C GLY A 43 0.94 0.77 30.21
N CYS A 44 0.57 2.05 30.12
CA CYS A 44 -0.10 2.76 31.21
C CYS A 44 -1.61 2.43 31.28
N PRO A 45 -2.13 1.84 32.38
CA PRO A 45 -3.55 1.48 32.51
C PRO A 45 -4.49 2.69 32.43
N HIS A 46 -4.10 3.84 33.01
CA HIS A 46 -4.90 5.07 32.99
C HIS A 46 -5.00 5.67 31.57
N CYS A 47 -3.97 5.49 30.73
CA CYS A 47 -4.01 5.91 29.33
C CYS A 47 -4.99 5.06 28.51
N VAL A 48 -5.00 3.74 28.74
CA VAL A 48 -5.94 2.82 28.09
C VAL A 48 -7.39 3.17 28.47
N GLN A 49 -7.63 3.41 29.76
CA GLN A 49 -8.96 3.77 30.26
C GLN A 49 -9.47 5.11 29.70
N ALA A 50 -8.59 6.12 29.60
CA ALA A 50 -8.91 7.40 28.99
C ALA A 50 -9.26 7.26 27.50
N LYS A 51 -8.45 6.53 26.72
CA LYS A 51 -8.71 6.28 25.29
C LYS A 51 -10.05 5.57 25.06
N ASN A 52 -10.38 4.58 25.90
CA ASN A 52 -11.67 3.89 25.84
C ASN A 52 -12.86 4.82 26.12
N SER A 53 -12.71 5.74 27.07
CA SER A 53 -13.75 6.72 27.41
C SER A 53 -13.97 7.72 26.27
N LEU A 54 -12.88 8.22 25.66
CA LEU A 54 -12.94 9.14 24.52
C LEU A 54 -13.49 8.47 23.24
N GLY A 55 -13.21 7.17 23.04
CA GLY A 55 -13.72 6.40 21.90
C GLY A 55 -15.24 6.33 21.82
N GLN A 56 -15.95 6.56 22.94
CA GLN A 56 -17.41 6.59 22.98
C GLN A 56 -18.00 7.91 22.43
N LEU A 57 -17.20 8.98 22.32
CA LEU A 57 -17.66 10.33 21.98
C LEU A 57 -17.80 10.58 20.47
N ARG A 58 -17.40 9.63 19.61
CA ARG A 58 -17.38 9.75 18.13
C ARG A 58 -16.72 11.06 17.66
N LEU A 59 -15.61 11.43 18.29
CA LEU A 59 -14.77 12.57 17.95
C LEU A 59 -13.41 12.09 17.42
N PRO A 60 -12.72 12.91 16.60
CA PRO A 60 -11.34 12.64 16.21
C PRO A 60 -10.42 12.77 17.43
N VAL A 61 -9.85 11.64 17.88
CA VAL A 61 -8.91 11.57 19.00
C VAL A 61 -7.51 11.27 18.46
N CYS A 62 -6.57 12.17 18.70
CA CYS A 62 -5.15 12.04 18.40
C CYS A 62 -4.40 11.57 19.65
N ALA A 63 -3.91 10.33 19.63
CA ALA A 63 -3.06 9.82 20.70
C ALA A 63 -1.59 10.09 20.39
N VAL A 64 -0.90 10.78 21.29
CA VAL A 64 0.54 11.06 21.18
C VAL A 64 1.26 10.17 22.19
N ASP A 65 2.21 9.36 21.73
CA ASP A 65 3.05 8.56 22.62
C ASP A 65 4.27 9.38 23.10
N MET A 66 4.29 9.70 24.39
CA MET A 66 5.34 10.48 25.04
C MET A 66 6.64 9.67 25.23
N GLY A 67 6.62 8.36 25.04
CA GLY A 67 7.79 7.51 24.97
C GLY A 67 8.49 7.56 23.61
N GLU A 68 7.73 7.78 22.54
CA GLU A 68 8.26 7.97 21.18
C GLU A 68 8.65 9.43 20.91
N HIS A 69 8.02 10.38 21.60
CA HIS A 69 8.24 11.82 21.48
C HIS A 69 8.66 12.47 22.80
N PRO A 70 9.83 12.12 23.37
CA PRO A 70 10.26 12.65 24.65
C PRO A 70 10.46 14.17 24.66
N GLU A 71 10.68 14.79 23.51
CA GLU A 71 10.79 16.24 23.31
C GLU A 71 9.52 17.00 23.69
N LEU A 72 8.35 16.35 23.65
CA LEU A 72 7.07 16.97 23.96
C LEU A 72 6.84 17.15 25.47
N TRP A 73 7.57 16.44 26.33
CA TRP A 73 7.40 16.52 27.79
C TRP A 73 7.57 17.95 28.33
N GLY A 74 8.57 18.68 27.83
CA GLY A 74 8.80 20.06 28.26
C GLY A 74 7.58 20.96 27.98
N ARG A 75 7.02 20.83 26.78
CA ARG A 75 5.89 21.66 26.34
C ARG A 75 4.57 21.24 26.98
N VAL A 76 4.33 19.94 27.13
CA VAL A 76 3.14 19.42 27.84
C VAL A 76 3.17 19.87 29.30
N ASN A 77 4.34 19.83 29.96
CA ASN A 77 4.50 20.31 31.33
C ASN A 77 4.31 21.83 31.45
N GLU A 78 4.78 22.63 30.48
CA GLU A 78 4.49 24.07 30.43
C GLU A 78 2.99 24.38 30.32
N LEU A 79 2.25 23.59 29.52
CA LEU A 79 0.81 23.82 29.27
C LEU A 79 -0.09 23.30 30.40
N THR A 80 0.30 22.21 31.06
CA THR A 80 -0.54 21.51 32.04
C THR A 80 -0.06 21.67 33.49
N GLY A 81 1.20 21.99 33.69
CA GLY A 81 1.88 21.90 34.99
C GLY A 81 2.07 20.46 35.50
N GLN A 82 1.83 19.45 34.66
CA GLN A 82 1.84 18.04 35.03
C GLN A 82 2.96 17.27 34.31
N THR A 83 3.54 16.30 35.02
CA THR A 83 4.56 15.38 34.51
C THR A 83 4.05 13.93 34.38
N THR A 84 2.74 13.73 34.55
CA THR A 84 2.09 12.42 34.53
C THR A 84 1.24 12.25 33.27
N VAL A 85 1.07 11.02 32.81
CA VAL A 85 0.15 10.66 31.73
C VAL A 85 -1.05 9.87 32.27
N PRO A 86 -2.24 9.94 31.61
CA PRO A 86 -2.52 10.71 30.41
C PRO A 86 -2.71 12.21 30.67
N GLN A 87 -2.52 13.04 29.65
CA GLN A 87 -2.97 14.44 29.64
C GLN A 87 -3.88 14.67 28.42
N ILE A 88 -5.09 15.17 28.66
CA ILE A 88 -6.17 15.19 27.68
C ILE A 88 -6.58 16.62 27.38
N PHE A 89 -6.73 16.92 26.09
CA PHE A 89 -7.15 18.23 25.58
C PHE A 89 -8.31 18.08 24.59
N PHE A 90 -9.27 19.00 24.65
CA PHE A 90 -10.29 19.20 23.62
C PHE A 90 -9.99 20.55 22.96
N ASN A 91 -9.53 20.54 21.70
CA ASN A 91 -8.88 21.70 21.09
C ASN A 91 -7.77 22.23 22.02
N SER A 92 -7.84 23.50 22.47
CA SER A 92 -6.88 24.10 23.41
C SER A 92 -7.28 23.95 24.89
N VAL A 93 -8.43 23.33 25.19
CA VAL A 93 -8.92 23.19 26.57
C VAL A 93 -8.32 21.95 27.23
N HIS A 94 -7.49 22.15 28.26
CA HIS A 94 -6.92 21.08 29.07
C HIS A 94 -7.97 20.54 30.05
N VAL A 95 -8.23 19.23 29.98
CA VAL A 95 -9.18 18.52 30.84
C VAL A 95 -8.49 17.86 32.04
N GLY A 96 -7.21 17.50 31.90
CA GLY A 96 -6.46 16.77 32.92
C GLY A 96 -6.20 15.31 32.54
N GLY A 97 -6.11 14.44 33.54
CA GLY A 97 -5.82 13.02 33.38
C GLY A 97 -7.05 12.14 33.18
N GLY A 98 -6.84 10.82 33.26
CA GLY A 98 -7.91 9.83 33.06
C GLY A 98 -9.02 9.92 34.10
N ASP A 99 -8.65 10.23 35.35
CA ASP A 99 -9.60 10.40 36.45
C ASP A 99 -10.39 11.72 36.33
N ASP A 100 -9.75 12.77 35.81
CA ASP A 100 -10.39 14.08 35.62
C ASP A 100 -11.43 14.01 34.51
N LEU A 101 -11.13 13.29 33.42
CA LEU A 101 -12.09 13.01 32.34
C LEU A 101 -13.34 12.28 32.87
N GLN A 102 -13.18 11.34 33.81
CA GLN A 102 -14.31 10.60 34.39
C GLN A 102 -15.15 11.41 35.37
N LYS A 103 -14.55 12.43 35.99
CA LYS A 103 -15.23 13.31 36.96
C LYS A 103 -15.97 14.47 36.28
N LEU A 104 -15.84 14.63 34.96
CA LEU A 104 -16.59 15.65 34.23
C LEU A 104 -18.10 15.44 34.38
N ALA A 105 -18.80 16.53 34.71
CA ALA A 105 -20.25 16.54 34.64
C ALA A 105 -20.71 16.33 33.18
N PRO A 106 -21.83 15.61 32.94
CA PRO A 106 -22.34 15.35 31.59
C PRO A 106 -22.49 16.63 30.74
N GLU A 107 -22.91 17.72 31.36
CA GLU A 107 -23.13 19.01 30.70
C GLU A 107 -21.81 19.65 30.21
N GLU A 108 -20.73 19.49 30.99
CA GLU A 108 -19.41 19.99 30.61
C GLU A 108 -18.78 19.13 29.52
N LEU A 109 -18.98 17.81 29.59
CA LEU A 109 -18.54 16.90 28.53
C LEU A 109 -19.24 17.19 27.20
N GLU A 110 -20.56 17.44 27.22
CA GLU A 110 -21.32 17.81 26.03
C GLU A 110 -20.85 19.14 25.44
N ARG A 111 -20.53 20.12 26.31
CA ARG A 111 -19.95 21.40 25.89
C ARG A 111 -18.61 21.22 25.18
N LEU A 112 -17.71 20.38 25.71
CA LEU A 112 -16.42 20.07 25.10
C LEU A 112 -16.57 19.30 23.78
N VAL A 113 -17.56 18.41 23.69
CA VAL A 113 -17.87 17.70 22.44
C VAL A 113 -18.37 18.68 21.38
N ARG A 114 -19.23 19.63 21.75
CA ARG A 114 -19.70 20.67 20.83
C ARG A 114 -18.57 21.59 20.36
N LEU A 115 -17.68 21.99 21.28
CA LEU A 115 -16.47 22.77 20.97
C LEU A 115 -15.65 22.10 19.86
N VAL A 116 -15.39 20.80 19.98
CA VAL A 116 -14.63 20.05 18.97
C VAL A 116 -15.40 19.92 17.65
N ARG A 117 -16.73 19.89 17.66
CA ARG A 117 -17.54 19.80 16.43
C ARG A 117 -17.60 21.12 15.67
N GLU A 118 -17.79 22.22 16.39
CA GLU A 118 -18.14 23.52 15.81
C GLU A 118 -16.95 24.46 15.65
N GLU A 119 -15.85 24.25 16.38
CA GLU A 119 -14.69 25.13 16.36
C GLU A 119 -13.44 24.45 15.83
N ALA A 120 -12.76 25.12 14.91
CA ALA A 120 -11.46 24.70 14.40
C ALA A 120 -10.39 24.75 15.50
N VAL A 121 -9.38 23.89 15.40
CA VAL A 121 -8.26 23.86 16.35
C VAL A 121 -7.57 25.23 16.38
N PRO A 122 -7.53 25.92 17.53
CA PRO A 122 -6.86 27.20 17.64
C PRO A 122 -5.34 27.09 17.43
N ALA A 123 -4.69 28.18 17.02
CA ALA A 123 -3.25 28.22 16.74
C ALA A 123 -2.37 27.93 17.99
N ASP A 124 -2.93 28.05 19.19
CA ASP A 124 -2.31 27.75 20.48
C ASP A 124 -2.62 26.33 20.99
N GLY A 125 -3.14 25.45 20.12
CA GLY A 125 -3.50 24.08 20.47
C GLY A 125 -2.32 23.23 20.97
N PRO A 126 -2.62 22.09 21.63
CA PRO A 126 -1.63 21.22 22.25
C PRO A 126 -0.59 20.74 21.21
N PRO A 127 0.71 20.74 21.56
CA PRO A 127 1.81 20.44 20.66
C PRO A 127 1.72 18.99 20.18
N LEU A 128 1.55 18.80 18.87
CA LEU A 128 1.75 17.48 18.28
C LEU A 128 3.23 17.29 17.95
N PRO A 129 3.69 16.04 17.78
CA PRO A 129 4.98 15.78 17.15
C PRO A 129 5.10 16.61 15.88
N GLN A 130 6.23 17.31 15.69
CA GLN A 130 6.44 18.10 14.49
C GLN A 130 6.46 17.17 13.27
N GLU A 131 5.39 17.17 12.48
CA GLU A 131 5.51 16.82 11.07
C GLU A 131 6.49 17.83 10.46
N ASN A 132 7.60 17.34 9.90
CA ASN A 132 8.69 18.15 9.36
C ASN A 132 8.18 19.38 8.58
N GLN A 133 8.21 20.55 9.21
CA GLN A 133 7.95 21.82 8.55
C GLN A 133 9.16 22.16 7.67
N SER A 134 9.02 22.00 6.36
CA SER A 134 9.81 22.79 5.42
C SER A 134 9.23 24.21 5.36
N PRO A 135 10.05 25.27 5.45
CA PRO A 135 9.58 26.64 5.47
C PRO A 135 9.17 27.07 4.04
N GLY A 136 7.89 27.41 3.88
CA GLY A 136 7.35 27.88 2.60
C GLY A 136 5.85 27.67 2.52
N SER A 137 5.09 28.37 3.37
CA SER A 137 3.64 28.46 3.27
C SER A 137 3.27 29.29 2.04
N ASP A 138 3.01 28.63 0.92
CA ASP A 138 2.15 29.16 -0.15
C ASP A 138 1.48 27.95 -0.84
N THR A 139 0.21 27.72 -0.49
CA THR A 139 -0.82 27.00 -1.25
C THR A 139 -0.41 25.76 -2.09
N VAL A 140 -0.60 24.54 -1.57
CA VAL A 140 -0.88 23.31 -2.36
C VAL A 140 -1.66 22.35 -1.42
N GLY A 141 -2.91 21.93 -1.66
CA GLY A 141 -3.34 21.07 -2.77
C GLY A 141 -3.04 19.61 -2.41
N GLY A 142 -4.06 18.74 -2.34
CA GLY A 142 -4.00 17.40 -1.73
C GLY A 142 -3.18 16.33 -2.46
N VAL A 143 -1.90 16.57 -2.72
CA VAL A 143 -1.10 15.74 -3.64
C VAL A 143 -0.09 14.81 -2.94
N ASN A 144 0.26 15.02 -1.66
CA ASN A 144 1.31 14.21 -1.01
C ASN A 144 0.82 13.00 -0.17
N GLY A 145 -0.48 12.88 0.14
CA GLY A 145 -0.94 11.85 1.09
C GLY A 145 -0.96 10.41 0.54
N ALA A 146 -1.30 10.22 -0.75
CA ALA A 146 -1.47 8.88 -1.30
C ALA A 146 -0.12 8.16 -1.46
N ALA A 147 0.83 8.80 -2.14
CA ALA A 147 2.16 8.24 -2.37
C ALA A 147 2.88 7.96 -1.04
N GLU A 148 2.86 8.90 -0.10
CA GLU A 148 3.45 8.72 1.23
C GLU A 148 2.81 7.55 2.00
N LEU A 149 1.48 7.46 2.01
CA LEU A 149 0.78 6.32 2.63
C LEU A 149 1.22 4.98 2.00
N SER A 150 1.38 4.92 0.68
CA SER A 150 1.84 3.69 0.01
C SER A 150 3.27 3.30 0.41
N VAL A 151 4.15 4.29 0.60
CA VAL A 151 5.53 4.09 1.04
C VAL A 151 5.54 3.53 2.46
N ILE A 152 4.79 4.16 3.37
CA ILE A 152 4.64 3.69 4.77
C ILE A 152 4.12 2.24 4.81
N LEU A 153 3.04 1.95 4.08
CA LEU A 153 2.47 0.60 4.01
C LEU A 153 3.48 -0.43 3.51
N ARG A 154 4.25 -0.06 2.48
CA ARG A 154 5.28 -0.93 1.91
C ARG A 154 6.41 -1.17 2.90
N ASP A 155 6.94 -0.12 3.52
CA ASP A 155 8.04 -0.21 4.47
C ASP A 155 7.68 -1.03 5.70
N MET A 156 6.46 -0.87 6.23
CA MET A 156 5.94 -1.69 7.33
C MET A 156 5.89 -3.16 6.98
N ILE A 157 5.37 -3.49 5.80
CA ILE A 157 5.31 -4.87 5.32
C ILE A 157 6.71 -5.46 5.13
N LEU A 158 7.66 -4.68 4.64
CA LEU A 158 9.05 -5.13 4.48
C LEU A 158 9.73 -5.36 5.83
N LYS A 159 9.50 -4.46 6.80
CA LYS A 159 9.98 -4.62 8.17
C LYS A 159 9.45 -5.90 8.80
N LEU A 160 8.14 -6.13 8.71
CA LEU A 160 7.51 -7.36 9.17
C LEU A 160 8.10 -8.59 8.45
N PHE A 161 8.24 -8.55 7.12
CA PHE A 161 8.85 -9.65 6.37
C PHE A 161 10.25 -9.99 6.86
N SER A 162 11.07 -8.96 7.12
CA SER A 162 12.43 -9.14 7.62
C SER A 162 12.49 -9.68 9.04
N GLU A 163 11.57 -9.27 9.91
CA GLU A 163 11.53 -9.69 11.32
C GLU A 163 11.10 -11.15 11.47
N TYR A 164 10.19 -11.61 10.62
CA TYR A 164 9.65 -12.96 10.65
C TYR A 164 10.29 -13.91 9.63
N LEU A 165 11.36 -13.48 8.95
CA LEU A 165 12.13 -14.33 8.05
C LEU A 165 12.97 -15.33 8.86
N SER A 166 12.95 -16.61 8.48
CA SER A 166 13.76 -17.65 9.09
C SER A 166 15.25 -17.34 8.95
N THR A 167 16.07 -17.88 9.87
CA THR A 167 17.52 -17.63 9.91
C THR A 167 18.26 -18.10 8.66
N ASP A 168 17.70 -19.04 7.90
CA ASP A 168 18.22 -19.50 6.62
C ASP A 168 17.76 -18.66 5.42
N GLY A 169 16.90 -17.66 5.65
CA GLY A 169 16.34 -16.76 4.65
C GLY A 169 15.31 -17.41 3.71
N LYS A 170 14.86 -18.64 3.99
CA LYS A 170 14.06 -19.44 3.03
C LYS A 170 12.56 -19.44 3.31
N SER A 171 12.13 -19.15 4.53
CA SER A 171 10.73 -19.20 4.94
C SER A 171 10.38 -18.00 5.81
N VAL A 172 9.11 -17.59 5.81
CA VAL A 172 8.62 -16.51 6.67
C VAL A 172 7.57 -17.11 7.61
N ASP A 173 7.66 -16.83 8.90
CA ASP A 173 6.64 -17.24 9.88
C ASP A 173 5.40 -16.33 9.76
N TYR A 174 4.60 -16.60 8.72
CA TYR A 174 3.37 -15.87 8.45
C TYR A 174 2.38 -15.92 9.62
N LYS A 175 2.40 -17.01 10.41
CA LYS A 175 1.48 -17.17 11.54
C LYS A 175 1.85 -16.19 12.65
N ALA A 176 3.12 -16.15 13.06
CA ALA A 176 3.59 -15.21 14.06
C ALA A 176 3.45 -13.75 13.57
N MET A 177 3.79 -13.49 12.30
CA MET A 177 3.66 -12.16 11.68
C MET A 177 2.22 -11.64 11.72
N SER A 178 1.23 -12.50 11.43
CA SER A 178 -0.19 -12.13 11.42
C SER A 178 -0.78 -11.77 12.79
N LEU A 179 -0.07 -12.12 13.87
CA LEU A 179 -0.46 -11.83 15.26
C LEU A 179 0.32 -10.65 15.86
N SER A 180 1.21 -10.04 15.08
CA SER A 180 2.05 -8.95 15.55
C SER A 180 1.28 -7.63 15.65
N PRO A 181 1.56 -6.79 16.68
CA PRO A 181 0.98 -5.44 16.77
C PRO A 181 1.32 -4.57 15.55
N VAL A 182 2.49 -4.78 14.94
CA VAL A 182 2.92 -4.05 13.74
C VAL A 182 2.03 -4.41 12.54
N PHE A 183 1.60 -5.67 12.41
CA PHE A 183 0.66 -6.07 11.36
C PHE A 183 -0.76 -5.54 11.62
N GLU A 184 -1.19 -5.46 12.88
CA GLU A 184 -2.43 -4.79 13.26
C GLU A 184 -2.41 -3.31 12.84
N HIS A 185 -1.32 -2.59 13.15
CA HIS A 185 -1.14 -1.20 12.73
C HIS A 185 -1.10 -1.04 11.20
N TYR A 186 -0.45 -1.96 10.48
CA TYR A 186 -0.49 -1.99 9.02
C TYR A 186 -1.93 -2.12 8.49
N CYS A 187 -2.76 -2.96 9.12
CA CYS A 187 -4.17 -3.09 8.72
C CYS A 187 -4.95 -1.79 8.94
N GLU A 188 -4.70 -1.08 10.04
CA GLU A 188 -5.32 0.22 10.33
C GLU A 188 -4.94 1.28 9.29
N LEU A 189 -3.66 1.34 8.92
CA LEU A 189 -3.20 2.26 7.87
C LEU A 189 -3.76 1.87 6.49
N ALA A 190 -3.86 0.58 6.19
CA ALA A 190 -4.43 0.12 4.92
C ALA A 190 -5.90 0.54 4.77
N VAL A 191 -6.65 0.71 5.88
CA VAL A 191 -8.00 1.26 5.86
C VAL A 191 -8.04 2.72 5.38
N GLN A 192 -6.95 3.48 5.53
CA GLN A 192 -6.89 4.87 5.04
C GLN A 192 -6.86 4.95 3.50
N LEU A 193 -6.46 3.86 2.81
CA LEU A 193 -6.48 3.80 1.34
C LEU A 193 -7.86 4.14 0.77
N GLN A 194 -8.94 3.84 1.49
CA GLN A 194 -10.31 4.12 1.03
C GLN A 194 -10.58 5.62 0.80
N ARG A 195 -9.78 6.52 1.39
CA ARG A 195 -9.98 7.98 1.35
C ARG A 195 -8.99 8.73 0.46
N VAL A 196 -8.04 8.01 -0.17
CA VAL A 196 -7.01 8.67 -1.00
C VAL A 196 -7.63 9.25 -2.28
N GLU A 197 -7.16 10.43 -2.67
CA GLU A 197 -7.50 11.00 -3.97
C GLU A 197 -6.59 10.42 -5.06
N LEU A 198 -7.17 9.87 -6.13
CA LEU A 198 -6.42 9.18 -7.19
C LEU A 198 -6.34 9.96 -8.50
N LEU A 199 -7.28 10.88 -8.73
CA LEU A 199 -7.44 11.55 -10.03
C LEU A 199 -6.46 12.72 -10.23
N SER A 200 -5.99 13.32 -9.14
CA SER A 200 -4.99 14.38 -9.16
C SER A 200 -3.55 13.88 -9.28
N LEU A 201 -3.32 12.57 -9.12
CA LEU A 201 -1.97 11.99 -9.12
C LEU A 201 -1.31 12.09 -10.50
N THR A 202 -0.06 12.55 -10.49
CA THR A 202 0.85 12.48 -11.64
C THR A 202 1.15 11.04 -12.03
N ARG A 203 1.79 10.82 -13.19
CA ARG A 203 2.19 9.48 -13.64
C ARG A 203 3.10 8.83 -12.60
N GLU A 204 4.10 9.56 -12.12
CA GLU A 204 5.13 9.08 -11.22
C GLU A 204 4.55 8.73 -9.85
N GLU A 205 3.67 9.58 -9.32
CA GLU A 205 2.94 9.32 -8.07
C GLU A 205 2.05 8.09 -8.20
N LYS A 206 1.33 7.96 -9.30
CA LYS A 206 0.46 6.81 -9.57
C LYS A 206 1.27 5.52 -9.69
N LEU A 207 2.42 5.54 -10.38
CA LEU A 207 3.31 4.39 -10.46
C LEU A 207 3.80 3.98 -9.07
N ALA A 208 4.40 4.91 -8.32
CA ALA A 208 4.90 4.64 -6.98
C ALA A 208 3.81 4.09 -6.06
N PHE A 209 2.65 4.77 -6.04
CA PHE A 209 1.49 4.39 -5.25
C PHE A 209 1.02 2.96 -5.56
N PHE A 210 0.66 2.68 -6.82
CA PHE A 210 0.06 1.40 -7.17
C PHE A 210 1.05 0.24 -7.13
N ILE A 211 2.34 0.45 -7.42
CA ILE A 211 3.37 -0.59 -7.28
C ILE A 211 3.54 -0.96 -5.80
N ASN A 212 3.68 0.04 -4.92
CA ASN A 212 3.81 -0.21 -3.49
C ASN A 212 2.57 -0.88 -2.91
N THR A 213 1.38 -0.36 -3.23
CA THR A 213 0.11 -0.91 -2.76
C THR A 213 -0.12 -2.33 -3.27
N TYR A 214 0.19 -2.62 -4.54
CA TYR A 214 0.12 -3.98 -5.09
C TYR A 214 1.06 -4.91 -4.31
N ASN A 215 2.32 -4.52 -4.14
CA ASN A 215 3.34 -5.33 -3.47
C ASN A 215 2.98 -5.60 -2.00
N ALA A 216 2.41 -4.61 -1.31
CA ALA A 216 1.91 -4.73 0.04
C ALA A 216 0.65 -5.62 0.11
N LEU A 217 -0.26 -5.52 -0.87
CA LEU A 217 -1.48 -6.32 -0.96
C LEU A 217 -1.20 -7.80 -1.24
N VAL A 218 -0.22 -8.15 -2.09
CA VAL A 218 0.19 -9.55 -2.31
C VAL A 218 0.60 -10.19 -0.98
N ILE A 219 1.41 -9.46 -0.21
CA ILE A 219 1.89 -9.92 1.08
C ILE A 219 0.73 -10.04 2.08
N HIS A 220 -0.11 -9.01 2.19
CA HIS A 220 -1.26 -9.03 3.08
C HIS A 220 -2.22 -10.19 2.75
N GLY A 221 -2.48 -10.41 1.46
CA GLY A 221 -3.27 -11.56 0.99
C GLY A 221 -2.65 -12.88 1.42
N ASN A 222 -1.34 -13.07 1.26
CA ASN A 222 -0.65 -14.29 1.68
C ASN A 222 -0.73 -14.50 3.21
N LEU A 223 -0.63 -13.43 4.01
CA LEU A 223 -0.77 -13.50 5.47
C LEU A 223 -2.16 -13.93 5.91
N ARG A 224 -3.21 -13.41 5.25
CA ARG A 224 -4.60 -13.65 5.64
C ARG A 224 -5.17 -14.95 5.06
N LEU A 225 -4.80 -15.30 3.83
CA LEU A 225 -5.41 -16.38 3.07
C LEU A 225 -4.46 -17.57 2.82
N GLY A 226 -3.17 -17.41 3.11
CA GLY A 226 -2.12 -18.35 2.72
C GLY A 226 -1.67 -18.16 1.26
N ALA A 227 -0.46 -18.64 0.96
CA ALA A 227 0.08 -18.61 -0.40
C ALA A 227 -0.67 -19.61 -1.32
N PRO A 228 -1.01 -19.23 -2.55
CA PRO A 228 -1.75 -20.10 -3.46
C PRO A 228 -0.88 -21.28 -3.94
N THR A 229 -1.30 -22.50 -3.67
CA THR A 229 -0.49 -23.71 -3.96
C THR A 229 -0.69 -24.29 -5.37
N ASN A 230 -1.67 -23.80 -6.12
CA ASN A 230 -1.98 -24.27 -7.47
C ASN A 230 -2.54 -23.15 -8.35
N MET A 231 -2.64 -23.42 -9.66
CA MET A 231 -3.06 -22.44 -10.67
C MET A 231 -4.44 -21.84 -10.41
N TRP A 232 -5.39 -22.63 -9.91
CA TRP A 232 -6.76 -22.13 -9.65
C TRP A 232 -6.82 -21.24 -8.40
N GLN A 233 -6.13 -21.64 -7.32
CA GLN A 233 -5.97 -20.79 -6.14
C GLN A 233 -5.25 -19.50 -6.51
N ARG A 234 -4.23 -19.57 -7.36
CA ARG A 234 -3.51 -18.39 -7.87
C ARG A 234 -4.43 -17.49 -8.67
N TYR A 235 -5.20 -18.04 -9.61
CA TYR A 235 -6.20 -17.29 -10.36
C TYR A 235 -7.17 -16.56 -9.41
N ARG A 236 -7.72 -17.26 -8.40
CA ARG A 236 -8.61 -16.62 -7.42
C ARG A 236 -7.89 -15.55 -6.61
N PHE A 237 -6.68 -15.81 -6.15
CA PHE A 237 -5.89 -14.88 -5.35
C PHE A 237 -5.77 -13.53 -6.06
N PHE A 238 -5.30 -13.53 -7.32
CA PHE A 238 -5.11 -12.29 -8.07
C PHE A 238 -6.42 -11.60 -8.48
N ASN A 239 -7.53 -12.34 -8.61
CA ASN A 239 -8.83 -11.79 -9.04
C ASN A 239 -9.78 -11.41 -7.88
N TYR A 240 -9.47 -11.76 -6.63
CA TYR A 240 -10.35 -11.48 -5.48
C TYR A 240 -9.66 -10.75 -4.33
N VAL A 241 -8.35 -10.95 -4.14
CA VAL A 241 -7.59 -10.18 -3.14
C VAL A 241 -7.55 -8.73 -3.58
N SER A 242 -8.08 -7.84 -2.73
CA SER A 242 -8.37 -6.47 -3.09
C SER A 242 -8.28 -5.52 -1.90
N TYR A 243 -8.12 -4.24 -2.22
CA TYR A 243 -8.32 -3.12 -1.31
C TYR A 243 -9.43 -2.20 -1.80
N LEU A 244 -10.06 -1.49 -0.84
CA LEU A 244 -10.87 -0.32 -1.13
C LEU A 244 -9.92 0.89 -1.20
N ILE A 245 -9.79 1.49 -2.38
CA ILE A 245 -8.87 2.60 -2.65
C ILE A 245 -9.66 3.74 -3.29
N GLY A 246 -9.67 4.91 -2.65
CA GLY A 246 -10.40 6.08 -3.13
C GLY A 246 -11.89 5.81 -3.39
N GLY A 247 -12.53 5.01 -2.52
CA GLY A 247 -13.93 4.62 -2.64
C GLY A 247 -14.24 3.45 -3.58
N GLU A 248 -13.25 2.94 -4.33
CA GLU A 248 -13.45 1.87 -5.31
C GLU A 248 -12.65 0.61 -4.96
N VAL A 249 -13.16 -0.57 -5.33
CA VAL A 249 -12.46 -1.84 -5.06
C VAL A 249 -11.44 -2.11 -6.16
N PHE A 250 -10.18 -2.33 -5.78
CA PHE A 250 -9.10 -2.70 -6.69
C PHE A 250 -8.52 -4.05 -6.28
N THR A 251 -8.67 -5.04 -7.15
CA THR A 251 -7.96 -6.33 -7.04
C THR A 251 -6.51 -6.20 -7.48
N LEU A 252 -5.67 -7.18 -7.15
CA LEU A 252 -4.31 -7.25 -7.70
C LEU A 252 -4.32 -7.19 -9.23
N GLN A 253 -5.24 -7.93 -9.87
CA GLN A 253 -5.42 -7.89 -11.31
C GLN A 253 -5.74 -6.46 -11.78
N ASP A 254 -6.71 -5.80 -11.14
CA ASP A 254 -7.15 -4.45 -11.51
C ASP A 254 -6.00 -3.44 -11.43
N ILE A 255 -5.15 -3.55 -10.41
CA ILE A 255 -3.99 -2.67 -10.25
C ILE A 255 -2.96 -2.93 -11.37
N GLU A 256 -2.54 -4.17 -11.57
CA GLU A 256 -1.53 -4.51 -12.58
C GLU A 256 -2.04 -4.19 -13.99
N ASN A 257 -3.18 -4.75 -14.37
CA ASN A 257 -3.63 -4.79 -15.75
C ASN A 257 -4.56 -3.63 -16.09
N GLY A 258 -5.37 -3.20 -15.13
CA GLY A 258 -6.32 -2.11 -15.25
C GLY A 258 -5.61 -0.77 -15.16
N VAL A 259 -4.81 -0.56 -14.11
CA VAL A 259 -4.15 0.73 -13.84
C VAL A 259 -2.77 0.82 -14.51
N LEU A 260 -1.82 -0.02 -14.10
CA LEU A 260 -0.40 0.10 -14.47
C LEU A 260 -0.12 -0.27 -15.93
N ARG A 261 -0.89 -1.18 -16.50
CA ARG A 261 -0.80 -1.57 -17.92
C ARG A 261 -1.80 -0.84 -18.82
N GLY A 262 -2.42 0.25 -18.36
CA GLY A 262 -3.34 1.05 -19.18
C GLY A 262 -4.56 0.27 -19.69
N ASN A 263 -5.23 -0.45 -18.78
CA ASN A 263 -6.41 -1.27 -19.05
C ASN A 263 -6.23 -2.33 -20.15
N ARG A 264 -5.06 -2.97 -20.17
CA ARG A 264 -4.75 -4.10 -21.07
C ARG A 264 -5.33 -5.40 -20.53
N LYS A 265 -5.53 -6.37 -21.43
CA LYS A 265 -5.96 -7.72 -21.04
C LYS A 265 -4.84 -8.41 -20.25
N GLY A 266 -5.21 -9.03 -19.12
CA GLY A 266 -4.30 -9.85 -18.35
C GLY A 266 -4.03 -11.22 -18.99
N VAL A 267 -3.04 -11.93 -18.47
CA VAL A 267 -2.76 -13.31 -18.88
C VAL A 267 -3.94 -14.20 -18.53
N ALA A 268 -4.36 -15.03 -19.50
CA ALA A 268 -5.55 -15.89 -19.38
C ALA A 268 -6.88 -15.14 -19.15
N GLN A 269 -6.94 -13.82 -19.38
CA GLN A 269 -8.16 -13.03 -19.29
C GLN A 269 -8.76 -12.77 -20.67
N LEU A 270 -10.08 -12.92 -20.79
CA LEU A 270 -10.80 -12.70 -22.05
C LEU A 270 -11.10 -11.22 -22.30
N LEU A 271 -11.33 -10.46 -21.23
CA LEU A 271 -11.78 -9.07 -21.25
C LEU A 271 -10.74 -8.15 -20.60
N ARG A 272 -10.88 -6.85 -20.88
CA ARG A 272 -10.13 -5.81 -20.16
C ARG A 272 -10.71 -5.67 -18.74
N PRO A 273 -9.88 -5.31 -17.75
CA PRO A 273 -10.35 -5.16 -16.36
C PRO A 273 -11.50 -4.15 -16.22
N PHE A 274 -11.37 -2.99 -16.87
CA PHE A 274 -12.32 -1.90 -16.75
C PHE A 274 -13.10 -1.68 -18.05
N SER A 275 -14.42 -1.57 -17.91
CA SER A 275 -15.30 -1.17 -19.01
C SER A 275 -15.22 0.34 -19.26
N LYS A 276 -15.82 0.84 -20.36
CA LYS A 276 -15.84 2.28 -20.67
C LYS A 276 -16.61 3.12 -19.64
N THR A 277 -17.52 2.51 -18.88
CA THR A 277 -18.34 3.16 -17.86
C THR A 277 -17.83 2.88 -16.45
N ASP A 278 -16.74 2.13 -16.31
CA ASP A 278 -16.14 1.83 -15.01
C ASP A 278 -15.38 3.08 -14.52
N PRO A 279 -15.72 3.65 -13.36
CA PRO A 279 -15.07 4.88 -12.87
C PRO A 279 -13.57 4.69 -12.65
N ARG A 280 -13.11 3.47 -12.34
CA ARG A 280 -11.69 3.15 -12.13
C ARG A 280 -10.86 3.31 -13.39
N LEU A 281 -11.49 3.30 -14.58
CA LEU A 281 -10.79 3.55 -15.85
C LEU A 281 -10.10 4.92 -15.89
N GLN A 282 -10.65 5.94 -15.21
CA GLN A 282 -10.07 7.28 -15.15
C GLN A 282 -8.73 7.30 -14.40
N VAL A 283 -8.49 6.31 -13.54
CA VAL A 283 -7.23 6.17 -12.81
C VAL A 283 -6.16 5.51 -13.67
N ALA A 284 -6.51 4.78 -14.73
CA ALA A 284 -5.54 4.05 -15.54
C ALA A 284 -4.46 4.94 -16.15
N LEU A 285 -3.25 4.39 -16.32
CA LEU A 285 -2.22 5.06 -17.11
C LEU A 285 -2.66 5.15 -18.58
N PRO A 286 -2.29 6.23 -19.30
CA PRO A 286 -2.65 6.38 -20.71
C PRO A 286 -2.05 5.26 -21.57
N ASP A 287 -0.82 4.84 -21.24
CA ASP A 287 -0.09 3.76 -21.88
C ASP A 287 0.39 2.75 -20.83
N ALA A 288 0.65 1.52 -21.27
CA ALA A 288 1.23 0.51 -20.39
C ALA A 288 2.67 0.87 -20.05
N GLU A 289 3.03 0.79 -18.78
CA GLU A 289 4.41 0.89 -18.31
C GLU A 289 5.05 -0.51 -18.29
N PRO A 290 5.94 -0.88 -19.25
CA PRO A 290 6.46 -2.24 -19.33
C PRO A 290 7.40 -2.59 -18.17
N LEU A 291 8.01 -1.59 -17.53
CA LEU A 291 8.96 -1.83 -16.45
C LEU A 291 8.31 -2.35 -15.16
N VAL A 292 7.00 -2.20 -15.00
CA VAL A 292 6.28 -2.72 -13.81
C VAL A 292 6.40 -4.24 -13.69
N HIS A 293 6.59 -4.95 -14.80
CA HIS A 293 6.79 -6.40 -14.84
C HIS A 293 8.00 -6.88 -14.02
N PHE A 294 8.97 -6.01 -13.75
CA PHE A 294 10.16 -6.30 -12.94
C PHE A 294 10.06 -5.76 -11.50
N ALA A 295 8.98 -5.05 -11.19
CA ALA A 295 8.76 -4.38 -9.90
C ALA A 295 7.63 -5.01 -9.07
N LEU A 296 6.67 -5.65 -9.74
CA LEU A 296 5.52 -6.26 -9.11
C LEU A 296 5.85 -7.66 -8.58
N ASN A 297 5.50 -7.91 -7.33
CA ASN A 297 5.65 -9.21 -6.70
C ASN A 297 4.65 -10.20 -7.33
N CYS A 298 5.16 -11.10 -8.14
CA CYS A 298 4.40 -12.16 -8.76
C CYS A 298 3.91 -13.22 -7.75
N GLY A 299 4.34 -13.21 -6.49
CA GLY A 299 4.01 -14.25 -5.50
C GLY A 299 4.59 -15.64 -5.84
N ALA A 300 5.61 -15.71 -6.72
CA ALA A 300 6.35 -16.92 -7.06
C ALA A 300 7.79 -16.87 -6.54
N LYS A 301 8.47 -18.02 -6.47
CA LYS A 301 9.84 -18.15 -5.98
C LYS A 301 10.82 -17.44 -6.93
N GLY A 302 11.57 -16.45 -6.42
CA GLY A 302 12.59 -15.72 -7.18
C GLY A 302 12.20 -14.34 -7.71
N CYS A 303 11.04 -13.79 -7.36
CA CYS A 303 10.72 -12.40 -7.70
C CYS A 303 11.70 -11.44 -6.95
N PRO A 304 12.30 -10.43 -7.63
CA PRO A 304 13.42 -9.67 -7.09
C PRO A 304 13.06 -8.90 -5.80
N PRO A 305 14.05 -8.68 -4.91
CA PRO A 305 13.78 -8.22 -3.55
C PRO A 305 13.46 -6.72 -3.47
N ILE A 306 12.42 -6.44 -2.68
CA ILE A 306 12.43 -5.49 -1.54
C ILE A 306 12.96 -4.09 -1.88
N LYS A 307 12.23 -3.37 -2.73
CA LYS A 307 12.33 -1.91 -2.80
C LYS A 307 10.97 -1.26 -2.63
N THR A 308 11.01 -0.10 -2.02
CA THR A 308 9.89 0.83 -1.91
C THR A 308 10.07 1.88 -2.99
N TYR A 309 9.00 2.17 -3.72
CA TYR A 309 9.05 3.09 -4.84
C TYR A 309 8.59 4.47 -4.40
N THR A 310 9.32 5.51 -4.78
CA THR A 310 8.98 6.91 -4.45
C THR A 310 8.67 7.66 -5.74
N PRO A 311 7.75 8.64 -5.74
CA PRO A 311 7.45 9.42 -6.94
C PRO A 311 8.70 10.06 -7.56
N GLN A 312 9.66 10.48 -6.74
CA GLN A 312 10.88 11.15 -7.17
C GLN A 312 11.81 10.23 -7.97
N ASP A 313 11.88 8.95 -7.58
CA ASP A 313 12.88 8.02 -8.12
C ASP A 313 12.29 6.85 -8.91
N VAL A 314 10.95 6.73 -8.99
CA VAL A 314 10.25 5.54 -9.52
C VAL A 314 10.78 5.09 -10.88
N ASP A 315 10.99 6.01 -11.82
CA ASP A 315 11.51 5.65 -13.15
C ASP A 315 12.92 5.08 -13.10
N SER A 316 13.79 5.66 -12.25
CA SER A 316 15.15 5.15 -12.06
C SER A 316 15.14 3.78 -11.37
N GLN A 317 14.29 3.61 -10.34
CA GLN A 317 14.13 2.38 -9.58
C GLN A 317 13.59 1.25 -10.46
N LEU A 318 12.62 1.55 -11.32
CA LEU A 318 12.07 0.63 -12.32
C LEU A 318 13.14 0.21 -13.35
N ARG A 319 13.92 1.16 -13.87
CA ARG A 319 15.04 0.84 -14.78
C ARG A 319 16.09 -0.04 -14.11
N THR A 320 16.48 0.27 -12.87
CA THR A 320 17.43 -0.55 -12.11
C THR A 320 16.90 -1.97 -11.87
N ALA A 321 15.60 -2.13 -11.59
CA ALA A 321 14.98 -3.44 -11.43
C ALA A 321 15.00 -4.25 -12.74
N ALA A 322 14.66 -3.61 -13.85
CA ALA A 322 14.71 -4.23 -15.18
C ALA A 322 16.14 -4.61 -15.59
N GLU A 323 17.12 -3.71 -15.39
CA GLU A 323 18.53 -3.96 -15.68
C GLU A 323 19.04 -5.17 -14.87
N ALA A 324 18.80 -5.19 -13.56
CA ALA A 324 19.19 -6.31 -12.70
C ALA A 324 18.57 -7.64 -13.15
N PHE A 325 17.29 -7.62 -13.56
CA PHE A 325 16.60 -8.80 -14.08
C PHE A 325 17.18 -9.29 -15.41
N LEU A 326 17.53 -8.38 -16.32
CA LEU A 326 18.08 -8.72 -17.63
C LEU A 326 19.53 -9.22 -17.56
N GLU A 327 20.31 -8.73 -16.59
CA GLU A 327 21.66 -9.22 -16.33
C GLU A 327 21.66 -10.60 -15.67
N ASP A 328 20.57 -11.00 -14.99
CA ASP A 328 20.39 -12.36 -14.48
C ASP A 328 20.10 -13.37 -15.61
N ASP A 329 20.65 -14.58 -15.50
CA ASP A 329 20.46 -15.65 -16.49
C ASP A 329 19.03 -16.22 -16.48
N GLY A 330 18.26 -16.03 -15.40
CA GLY A 330 16.83 -16.32 -15.36
C GLY A 330 15.98 -15.32 -16.14
N GLY A 331 16.50 -14.11 -16.41
CA GLY A 331 15.82 -13.08 -17.20
C GLY A 331 16.15 -13.16 -18.69
N CYS A 332 17.45 -13.20 -19.03
CA CYS A 332 17.93 -13.22 -20.41
C CYS A 332 19.27 -13.96 -20.55
N MET A 333 19.32 -14.95 -21.45
CA MET A 333 20.55 -15.62 -21.88
C MET A 333 20.77 -15.43 -23.37
N VAL A 334 22.00 -15.08 -23.75
CA VAL A 334 22.40 -14.85 -25.15
C VAL A 334 23.42 -15.90 -25.56
N ASP A 335 23.09 -16.70 -26.56
CA ASP A 335 24.00 -17.66 -27.21
C ASP A 335 24.38 -17.10 -28.59
N SER A 336 25.51 -16.37 -28.62
CA SER A 336 26.01 -15.71 -29.83
C SER A 336 26.44 -16.69 -30.92
N GLU A 337 26.89 -17.90 -30.55
CA GLU A 337 27.35 -18.91 -31.50
C GLU A 337 26.16 -19.52 -32.27
N LYS A 338 25.05 -19.75 -31.57
CA LYS A 338 23.83 -20.30 -32.19
C LYS A 338 22.88 -19.24 -32.72
N GLY A 339 23.11 -17.96 -32.41
CA GLY A 339 22.17 -16.88 -32.71
C GLY A 339 20.84 -17.05 -31.96
N GLU A 340 20.88 -17.55 -30.72
CA GLU A 340 19.69 -17.82 -29.91
C GLU A 340 19.65 -16.91 -28.68
N VAL A 341 18.49 -16.31 -28.42
CA VAL A 341 18.22 -15.54 -27.20
C VAL A 341 17.11 -16.25 -26.42
N ARG A 342 17.44 -16.70 -25.21
CA ARG A 342 16.51 -17.36 -24.29
C ARG A 342 16.02 -16.37 -23.25
N LEU A 343 14.71 -16.16 -23.20
CA LEU A 343 14.09 -15.12 -22.38
C LEU A 343 13.16 -15.71 -21.31
N SER A 344 12.97 -14.99 -20.21
CA SER A 344 11.92 -15.31 -19.24
C SER A 344 10.53 -15.35 -19.89
N GLN A 345 9.63 -16.20 -19.38
CA GLN A 345 8.25 -16.31 -19.88
C GLN A 345 7.45 -14.99 -19.76
N ILE A 346 7.89 -14.06 -18.91
CA ILE A 346 7.25 -12.74 -18.78
C ILE A 346 7.19 -12.01 -20.13
N PHE A 347 8.24 -12.13 -20.94
CA PHE A 347 8.32 -11.56 -22.28
C PHE A 347 7.40 -12.27 -23.28
N LYS A 348 7.03 -13.54 -23.02
CA LYS A 348 6.06 -14.27 -23.82
C LYS A 348 4.64 -13.84 -23.49
N TRP A 349 4.31 -13.82 -22.19
CA TRP A 349 2.95 -13.53 -21.72
C TRP A 349 2.54 -12.08 -21.97
N TYR A 350 3.49 -11.16 -21.81
CA TYR A 350 3.27 -9.72 -21.96
C TYR A 350 3.96 -9.15 -23.20
N LYS A 351 4.18 -9.97 -24.24
CA LYS A 351 4.88 -9.58 -25.48
C LYS A 351 4.37 -8.25 -26.08
N ALA A 352 3.07 -7.99 -25.98
CA ALA A 352 2.45 -6.75 -26.46
C ALA A 352 2.92 -5.48 -25.72
N ASP A 353 3.38 -5.61 -24.47
CA ASP A 353 3.92 -4.49 -23.68
C ASP A 353 5.35 -4.15 -24.12
N PHE A 354 6.07 -5.13 -24.66
CA PHE A 354 7.44 -4.99 -25.17
C PHE A 354 7.50 -4.80 -26.70
N GLY A 355 6.44 -4.24 -27.30
CA GLY A 355 6.39 -3.92 -28.73
C GLY A 355 5.79 -4.99 -29.66
N GLY A 356 5.47 -6.19 -29.15
CA GLY A 356 4.63 -7.18 -29.83
C GLY A 356 5.33 -8.09 -30.85
N THR A 357 6.52 -7.75 -31.32
CA THR A 357 7.34 -8.57 -32.22
C THR A 357 8.66 -8.95 -31.55
N ASP A 358 9.31 -10.02 -32.01
CA ASP A 358 10.60 -10.44 -31.43
C ASP A 358 11.69 -9.38 -31.67
N GLU A 359 11.70 -8.73 -32.82
CA GLU A 359 12.61 -7.62 -33.11
C GLU A 359 12.44 -6.45 -32.13
N LYS A 360 11.20 -5.99 -31.93
CA LYS A 360 10.93 -4.87 -30.99
C LYS A 360 11.23 -5.26 -29.56
N LEU A 361 10.92 -6.50 -29.17
CA LEU A 361 11.24 -7.04 -27.86
C LEU A 361 12.76 -7.05 -27.61
N LEU A 362 13.56 -7.54 -28.57
CA LEU A 362 15.01 -7.61 -28.41
C LEU A 362 15.66 -6.22 -28.42
N ASN A 363 15.15 -5.28 -29.22
CA ASN A 363 15.58 -3.88 -29.16
C ASN A 363 15.23 -3.25 -27.81
N TRP A 364 14.02 -3.49 -27.30
CA TRP A 364 13.61 -3.03 -25.98
C TRP A 364 14.52 -3.60 -24.88
N ILE A 365 14.81 -4.90 -24.91
CA ILE A 365 15.74 -5.53 -23.96
C ILE A 365 17.11 -4.86 -24.06
N LEU A 366 17.65 -4.75 -25.27
CA LEU A 366 18.94 -4.12 -25.51
C LEU A 366 18.98 -2.70 -24.94
N GLU A 367 17.94 -1.88 -25.09
CA GLU A 367 17.87 -0.53 -24.53
C GLU A 367 17.91 -0.49 -22.99
N HIS A 368 17.40 -1.52 -22.32
CA HIS A 368 17.28 -1.60 -20.86
C HIS A 368 18.36 -2.46 -20.18
N MET A 369 19.29 -3.03 -20.96
CA MET A 369 20.47 -3.70 -20.42
C MET A 369 21.56 -2.71 -20.02
N GLY A 370 22.26 -3.03 -18.94
CA GLY A 370 23.46 -2.33 -18.49
C GLY A 370 24.61 -2.44 -19.48
N LYS A 371 25.72 -1.73 -19.20
CA LYS A 371 26.95 -1.88 -19.98
C LYS A 371 27.64 -3.20 -19.62
N SER A 372 27.18 -4.30 -20.21
CA SER A 372 27.67 -5.65 -19.93
C SER A 372 28.17 -6.39 -21.18
N PRO A 373 29.01 -7.43 -21.04
CA PRO A 373 29.36 -8.33 -22.14
C PRO A 373 28.11 -8.97 -22.76
N LYS A 374 27.08 -9.26 -21.96
CA LYS A 374 25.80 -9.83 -22.40
C LYS A 374 25.08 -8.88 -23.38
N ARG A 375 25.09 -7.57 -23.10
CA ARG A 375 24.57 -6.54 -24.02
C ARG A 375 25.32 -6.52 -25.35
N SER A 376 26.65 -6.57 -25.32
CA SER A 376 27.48 -6.62 -26.54
C SER A 376 27.20 -7.87 -27.38
N SER A 377 27.04 -9.02 -26.71
CA SER A 377 26.63 -10.27 -27.36
C SER A 377 25.26 -10.15 -28.02
N LEU A 378 24.26 -9.57 -27.34
CA LEU A 378 22.94 -9.35 -27.91
C LEU A 378 22.99 -8.42 -29.13
N GLN A 379 23.77 -7.34 -29.05
CA GLN A 379 23.98 -6.43 -30.17
C GLN A 379 24.58 -7.14 -31.40
N SER A 380 25.54 -8.03 -31.17
CA SER A 380 26.16 -8.84 -32.22
C SER A 380 25.14 -9.79 -32.87
N VAL A 381 24.34 -10.48 -32.06
CA VAL A 381 23.26 -11.37 -32.54
C VAL A 381 22.23 -10.58 -33.35
N LEU A 382 21.81 -9.41 -32.88
CA LEU A 382 20.88 -8.53 -33.61
C LEU A 382 21.43 -8.11 -34.98
N SER A 383 22.72 -7.79 -35.06
CA SER A 383 23.37 -7.35 -36.29
C SER A 383 23.56 -8.48 -37.31
N SER A 384 23.56 -9.74 -36.86
CA SER A 384 23.75 -10.93 -37.72
C SER A 384 22.50 -11.31 -38.53
N GLY A 385 21.31 -10.83 -38.14
CA GLY A 385 20.04 -11.03 -38.85
C GLY A 385 19.41 -12.43 -38.74
N LYS A 386 20.10 -13.42 -38.15
CA LYS A 386 19.55 -14.76 -37.88
C LYS A 386 19.37 -14.94 -36.38
N ILE A 387 18.14 -14.73 -35.89
CA ILE A 387 17.84 -14.76 -34.47
C ILE A 387 16.71 -15.73 -34.18
N LYS A 388 16.98 -16.65 -33.26
CA LYS A 388 15.97 -17.52 -32.67
C LYS A 388 15.65 -17.02 -31.27
N VAL A 389 14.40 -16.63 -31.03
CA VAL A 389 13.92 -16.34 -29.67
C VAL A 389 13.25 -17.59 -29.10
N SER A 390 13.68 -18.00 -27.91
CA SER A 390 13.04 -19.07 -27.16
C SER A 390 12.87 -18.66 -25.69
N TYR A 391 12.10 -19.43 -24.93
CA TYR A 391 11.70 -19.05 -23.57
C TYR A 391 12.14 -20.08 -22.55
N LEU A 392 12.67 -19.60 -21.42
CA LEU A 392 13.09 -20.42 -20.29
C LEU A 392 11.87 -21.12 -19.65
N PRO A 393 12.03 -22.33 -19.10
CA PRO A 393 10.99 -22.97 -18.31
C PRO A 393 10.70 -22.08 -17.09
N TYR A 394 9.41 -21.92 -16.76
CA TYR A 394 8.99 -21.14 -15.61
C TYR A 394 8.38 -22.05 -14.56
N ASP A 395 8.93 -22.00 -13.35
CA ASP A 395 8.41 -22.74 -12.21
C ASP A 395 7.30 -21.91 -11.52
N TRP A 396 6.10 -22.46 -11.50
CA TRP A 396 4.93 -21.86 -10.86
C TRP A 396 4.82 -22.21 -9.37
N SER A 397 5.79 -22.95 -8.80
CA SER A 397 5.78 -23.35 -7.39
C SER A 397 5.89 -22.13 -6.46
N THR A 398 5.07 -22.12 -5.39
CA THR A 398 5.12 -21.12 -4.31
C THR A 398 6.12 -21.50 -3.22
N ASN A 399 6.57 -20.50 -2.45
CA ASN A 399 7.49 -20.63 -1.30
C ASN A 399 6.88 -21.39 -0.10
N ASN A 400 6.43 -22.63 -0.28
CA ASN A 400 6.06 -23.52 0.81
C ASN A 400 7.10 -24.64 0.92
N SER A 401 8.07 -24.45 1.81
CA SER A 401 8.61 -25.58 2.57
C SER A 401 7.68 -25.78 3.77
N HIS A 402 7.19 -27.02 3.92
CA HIS A 402 6.33 -27.50 4.99
C HIS A 402 6.77 -27.09 6.40
#